data_AF-A0A2E9JF53-F1
#
_entry.id   AF-A0A2E9JF53-F1
#
_cell.length_a   1.000
_cell.length_b   1.000
_cell.length_c   1.000
_cell.angle_alpha   90.00
_cell.angle_beta   90.00
_cell.angle_gamma   90.00
#
_symmetry.space_group_name_H-M   'P 1'
#
loop_
_entity.id
_entity.type
_entity.pdbx_description
1 polymer ?
#
loop_
_entity_poly.entity_id
_entity_poly.type
_entity_poly.pdbx_seq_one_letter_code
_entity_poly.pdbx_strand_id
1 'polypeptide(L)'
;MLLSLPAVEGQDVRQAITGKWIINEQLSDDTDDQVAEALEAGGERDSRGFFNRKEDFYRGGPPEQELYDRISYDDVLSIDYTEPEFRFAYADDYVRVFHTDGRRRRSTANDFYTEGGQDWSSANWEGGALVVEARPRDGGFTVETYTLEADGNRLRIEMLIQPDTFREPINLVRVFDRNNQIP
;
A
#
# COMPACT_ATOMS: atom_id res chain seq x y z
N MET A 1 -26.50 12.96 -31.50
CA MET A 1 -26.80 11.64 -30.90
C MET A 1 -25.55 11.23 -30.13
N LEU A 2 -25.50 11.52 -28.84
CA LEU A 2 -24.38 11.13 -27.97
C LEU A 2 -24.69 9.73 -27.45
N LEU A 3 -23.88 8.75 -27.85
CA LEU A 3 -23.95 7.39 -27.34
C LEU A 3 -23.43 7.41 -25.90
N SER A 4 -24.34 7.35 -24.94
CA SER A 4 -24.01 7.00 -23.56
C SER A 4 -23.59 5.54 -23.56
N LEU A 5 -22.33 5.28 -23.25
CA LEU A 5 -21.88 3.94 -22.89
C LEU A 5 -22.62 3.54 -21.60
N PRO A 6 -23.12 2.30 -21.48
CA PRO A 6 -23.62 1.82 -20.21
C PRO A 6 -22.42 1.73 -19.26
N ALA A 7 -22.45 2.51 -18.16
CA ALA A 7 -21.62 2.18 -17.01
C ALA A 7 -22.06 0.78 -16.57
N VAL A 8 -21.12 -0.15 -16.51
CA VAL A 8 -21.34 -1.43 -15.85
C VAL A 8 -21.60 -1.09 -14.38
N GLU A 9 -22.87 -0.99 -13.99
CA GLU A 9 -23.31 -1.07 -12.59
C GLU A 9 -23.05 -2.51 -12.13
N GLY A 10 -21.78 -2.82 -11.86
CA GLY A 10 -21.32 -4.18 -11.62
C GLY A 10 -20.56 -4.26 -10.31
N GLN A 11 -21.26 -4.72 -9.28
CA GLN A 11 -20.77 -4.92 -7.90
C GLN A 11 -20.21 -3.65 -7.25
N ASP A 12 -20.56 -3.43 -5.98
CA ASP A 12 -19.87 -2.40 -5.22
C ASP A 12 -18.40 -2.83 -5.10
N VAL A 13 -17.52 -2.25 -5.91
CA VAL A 13 -16.08 -2.57 -5.92
C VAL A 13 -15.48 -2.41 -4.52
N ARG A 14 -16.09 -1.55 -3.69
CA ARG A 14 -15.78 -1.38 -2.26
C ARG A 14 -15.95 -2.67 -1.47
N GLN A 15 -16.98 -3.44 -1.79
CA GLN A 15 -17.23 -4.76 -1.22
C GLN A 15 -16.41 -5.83 -1.95
N ALA A 16 -16.20 -5.70 -3.25
CA ALA A 16 -15.45 -6.69 -4.03
C ALA A 16 -13.99 -6.82 -3.59
N ILE A 17 -13.34 -5.73 -3.16
CA ILE A 17 -11.94 -5.76 -2.67
C ILE A 17 -11.80 -6.43 -1.29
N THR A 18 -12.90 -6.60 -0.55
CA THR A 18 -12.87 -7.23 0.78
C THR A 18 -12.51 -8.71 0.69
N GLY A 19 -11.89 -9.22 1.75
CA GLY A 19 -11.47 -10.60 1.87
C GLY A 19 -10.00 -10.74 2.23
N LYS A 20 -9.50 -11.97 2.08
CA LYS A 20 -8.11 -12.33 2.37
C LYS A 20 -7.34 -12.51 1.08
N TRP A 21 -6.11 -12.04 1.09
CA TRP A 21 -5.22 -11.94 -0.06
C TRP A 21 -3.86 -12.53 0.33
N ILE A 22 -3.26 -13.32 -0.55
CA ILE A 22 -1.91 -13.87 -0.41
C ILE A 22 -1.07 -13.40 -1.59
N ILE A 23 0.17 -12.99 -1.34
CA ILE A 23 1.09 -12.51 -2.36
C ILE A 23 1.28 -13.54 -3.47
N ASN A 24 1.36 -13.04 -4.70
CA ASN A 24 1.83 -13.78 -5.85
C ASN A 24 3.25 -13.28 -6.15
N GLU A 25 4.25 -13.97 -5.62
CA GLU A 25 5.67 -13.63 -5.79
C GLU A 25 6.10 -13.60 -7.27
N GLN A 26 5.46 -14.37 -8.15
CA GLN A 26 5.82 -14.43 -9.56
C GLN A 26 5.38 -13.18 -10.35
N LEU A 27 4.37 -12.48 -9.86
CA LEU A 27 3.79 -11.29 -10.50
C LEU A 27 4.10 -10.00 -9.75
N SER A 28 4.68 -10.11 -8.56
CA SER A 28 5.13 -8.98 -7.75
C SER A 28 6.57 -8.65 -8.10
N ASP A 29 6.94 -7.39 -7.93
CA ASP A 29 8.34 -7.00 -7.98
C ASP A 29 9.07 -7.49 -6.71
N ASP A 30 10.39 -7.65 -6.81
CA ASP A 30 11.25 -7.85 -5.66
C ASP A 30 11.48 -6.50 -4.97
N THR A 31 11.05 -6.39 -3.72
CA THR A 31 11.12 -5.15 -2.95
C THR A 31 12.56 -4.67 -2.74
N ASP A 32 13.50 -5.58 -2.44
CA ASP A 32 14.88 -5.18 -2.18
C ASP A 32 15.54 -4.64 -3.46
N ASP A 33 15.20 -5.20 -4.63
CA ASP A 33 15.64 -4.69 -5.92
C ASP A 33 15.08 -3.30 -6.21
N GLN A 34 13.79 -3.05 -5.95
CA GLN A 34 13.19 -1.72 -6.11
C GLN A 34 13.79 -0.68 -5.15
N VAL A 35 14.09 -1.08 -3.91
CA VAL A 35 14.77 -0.22 -2.93
C VAL A 35 16.19 0.12 -3.41
N ALA A 36 16.95 -0.86 -3.87
CA ALA A 36 18.29 -0.64 -4.39
C ALA A 36 18.29 0.28 -5.61
N GLU A 37 17.34 0.11 -6.55
CA GLU A 37 17.18 0.97 -7.72
C GLU A 37 16.93 2.43 -7.31
N ALA A 38 16.05 2.67 -6.33
CA ALA A 38 15.78 4.01 -5.81
C ALA A 38 17.00 4.65 -5.14
N LEU A 39 17.78 3.88 -4.37
CA LEU A 39 19.03 4.34 -3.76
C LEU A 39 20.06 4.72 -4.84
N GLU A 40 20.24 3.88 -5.86
CA GLU A 40 21.16 4.16 -6.97
C GLU A 40 20.74 5.40 -7.77
N ALA A 41 19.45 5.56 -8.04
CA ALA A 41 18.91 6.76 -8.68
C ALA A 41 19.15 8.03 -7.85
N GLY A 42 19.07 7.92 -6.52
CA GLY A 42 19.42 8.99 -5.57
C GLY A 42 20.93 9.29 -5.45
N GLY A 43 21.78 8.50 -6.11
CA GLY A 43 23.23 8.62 -6.11
C GLY A 43 23.93 7.89 -4.96
N GLU A 44 23.23 6.99 -4.27
CA GLU A 44 23.79 6.10 -3.26
C GLU A 44 24.24 4.78 -3.91
N ARG A 45 24.95 3.93 -3.15
CA ARG A 45 25.35 2.60 -3.64
C ARG A 45 24.48 1.55 -2.99
N ASP A 46 24.04 0.57 -3.77
CA ASP A 46 23.43 -0.63 -3.22
C ASP A 46 24.36 -1.26 -2.16
N SER A 47 23.83 -1.37 -0.94
CA SER A 47 24.55 -1.87 0.23
C SER A 47 24.56 -3.40 0.33
N ARG A 48 23.75 -4.10 -0.48
CA ARG A 48 23.72 -5.57 -0.58
C ARG A 48 25.00 -6.11 -1.21
N GLY A 49 25.54 -5.41 -2.20
CA GLY A 49 26.68 -5.88 -3.00
C GLY A 49 26.42 -7.24 -3.69
N PHE A 50 27.32 -7.67 -4.57
CA PHE A 50 27.11 -8.88 -5.37
C PHE A 50 27.02 -10.20 -4.59
N PHE A 51 27.41 -10.21 -3.30
CA PHE A 51 27.57 -11.44 -2.51
C PHE A 51 26.61 -11.57 -1.32
N ASN A 52 25.76 -10.58 -1.03
CA ASN A 52 24.84 -10.60 0.11
C ASN A 52 23.39 -10.34 -0.33
N ARG A 53 22.83 -11.31 -1.08
CA ARG A 53 21.39 -11.35 -1.41
C ARG A 53 20.63 -12.11 -0.33
N LYS A 54 20.66 -11.56 0.88
CA LYS A 54 19.75 -12.04 1.93
C LYS A 54 18.35 -11.57 1.55
N GLU A 55 17.37 -12.45 1.63
CA GLU A 55 15.95 -12.09 1.52
C GLU A 55 15.56 -11.10 2.62
N ASP A 56 14.67 -10.17 2.31
CA ASP A 56 14.22 -9.08 3.18
C ASP A 56 15.39 -8.24 3.74
N PHE A 57 16.39 -7.91 2.91
CA PHE A 57 17.59 -7.20 3.36
C PHE A 57 17.29 -5.80 3.92
N TYR A 58 16.38 -5.06 3.29
CA TYR A 58 16.03 -3.70 3.70
C TYR A 58 14.90 -3.63 4.74
N ARG A 59 14.33 -4.77 5.12
CA ARG A 59 13.29 -4.86 6.15
C ARG A 59 13.88 -4.65 7.56
N GLY A 60 13.09 -4.07 8.47
CA GLY A 60 13.45 -3.94 9.88
C GLY A 60 14.17 -2.64 10.20
N GLY A 61 13.75 -1.56 9.53
CA GLY A 61 14.18 -0.19 9.82
C GLY A 61 13.77 0.30 11.20
N PRO A 62 14.01 1.60 11.51
CA PRO A 62 13.53 2.20 12.75
C PRO A 62 11.99 2.11 12.84
N PRO A 63 11.39 2.11 14.05
CA PRO A 63 9.95 1.94 14.24
C PRO A 63 9.09 2.90 13.41
N GLU A 64 9.60 4.11 13.13
CA GLU A 64 8.93 5.13 12.33
C GLU A 64 8.73 4.74 10.86
N GLN A 65 9.46 3.72 10.39
CA GLN A 65 9.40 3.18 9.02
C GLN A 65 8.59 1.88 8.92
N GLU A 66 7.99 1.42 10.01
CA GLU A 66 7.25 0.14 10.05
C GLU A 66 6.17 0.04 8.96
N LEU A 67 5.50 1.15 8.60
CA LEU A 67 4.50 1.10 7.52
C LEU A 67 5.09 0.59 6.20
N TYR A 68 6.30 1.03 5.85
CA TYR A 68 6.97 0.59 4.62
C TYR A 68 7.25 -0.90 4.65
N ASP A 69 7.69 -1.43 5.79
CA ASP A 69 7.92 -2.86 5.96
C ASP A 69 6.63 -3.65 5.71
N ARG A 70 5.51 -3.20 6.29
CA ARG A 70 4.23 -3.90 6.18
C ARG A 70 3.68 -3.91 4.75
N ILE A 71 3.66 -2.76 4.09
CA ILE A 71 3.10 -2.68 2.73
C ILE A 71 4.02 -3.30 1.68
N SER A 72 5.34 -3.32 1.93
CA SER A 72 6.34 -3.72 0.94
C SER A 72 6.82 -5.16 1.11
N TYR A 73 6.64 -5.80 2.26
CA TYR A 73 7.14 -7.16 2.50
C TYR A 73 6.07 -8.15 2.99
N ASP A 74 4.96 -7.72 3.59
CA ASP A 74 4.02 -8.70 4.13
C ASP A 74 3.26 -9.45 3.02
N ASP A 75 3.27 -10.78 3.13
CA ASP A 75 2.72 -11.69 2.12
C ASP A 75 1.22 -11.90 2.23
N VAL A 76 0.61 -11.38 3.30
CA VAL A 76 -0.81 -11.53 3.59
C VAL A 76 -1.44 -10.17 3.81
N LEU A 77 -2.64 -10.01 3.26
CA LEU A 77 -3.46 -8.83 3.44
C LEU A 77 -4.91 -9.23 3.64
N SER A 78 -5.52 -8.81 4.74
CA SER A 78 -6.95 -8.91 4.99
C SER A 78 -7.58 -7.54 4.89
N ILE A 79 -8.59 -7.41 4.04
CA ILE A 79 -9.31 -6.14 3.82
C ILE A 79 -10.75 -6.32 4.29
N ASP A 80 -11.13 -5.53 5.28
CA ASP A 80 -12.50 -5.38 5.72
C ASP A 80 -13.01 -3.98 5.39
N TYR A 81 -14.29 -3.87 5.02
CA TYR A 81 -14.94 -2.60 4.73
C TYR A 81 -16.29 -2.51 5.42
N THR A 82 -16.45 -1.51 6.27
CA THR A 82 -17.73 -1.10 6.84
C THR A 82 -17.86 0.39 6.63
N GLU A 83 -18.73 0.82 5.71
CA GLU A 83 -18.80 2.22 5.27
C GLU A 83 -18.82 3.20 6.46
N PRO A 84 -17.94 4.24 6.45
CA PRO A 84 -16.97 4.64 5.42
C PRO A 84 -15.53 4.10 5.63
N GLU A 85 -15.36 3.15 6.54
CA GLU A 85 -14.08 2.70 7.09
C GLU A 85 -13.56 1.44 6.38
N PHE A 86 -12.29 1.51 5.98
CA PHE A 86 -11.47 0.36 5.62
C PHE A 86 -10.57 -0.02 6.78
N ARG A 87 -10.45 -1.33 7.01
CA ARG A 87 -9.50 -1.92 7.94
C ARG A 87 -8.63 -2.92 7.19
N PHE A 88 -7.34 -2.62 7.09
CA PHE A 88 -6.35 -3.45 6.44
C PHE A 88 -5.51 -4.12 7.52
N ALA A 89 -5.47 -5.45 7.50
CA ALA A 89 -4.68 -6.25 8.44
C ALA A 89 -3.56 -6.96 7.68
N TYR A 90 -2.34 -6.83 8.17
CA TYR A 90 -1.13 -7.44 7.62
C TYR A 90 -0.64 -8.56 8.56
N ALA A 91 0.60 -9.03 8.38
CA ALA A 91 1.19 -10.00 9.28
C ALA A 91 1.36 -9.43 10.70
N ASP A 92 1.51 -10.31 11.69
CA ASP A 92 1.69 -9.97 13.12
C ASP A 92 0.62 -9.03 13.71
N ASP A 93 -0.61 -9.11 13.18
CA ASP A 93 -1.74 -8.27 13.60
C ASP A 93 -1.50 -6.75 13.44
N TYR A 94 -0.60 -6.34 12.54
CA TYR A 94 -0.48 -4.92 12.18
C TYR A 94 -1.73 -4.47 11.42
N VAL A 95 -2.35 -3.38 11.86
CA VAL A 95 -3.64 -2.91 11.35
C VAL A 95 -3.58 -1.45 10.97
N ARG A 96 -4.06 -1.13 9.77
CA ARG A 96 -4.24 0.23 9.27
C ARG A 96 -5.72 0.50 9.05
N VAL A 97 -6.21 1.60 9.60
CA VAL A 97 -7.60 2.04 9.46
C VAL A 97 -7.63 3.37 8.73
N PHE A 98 -8.46 3.48 7.70
CA PHE A 98 -8.61 4.73 6.94
C PHE A 98 -10.02 4.84 6.34
N HIS A 99 -10.39 6.07 5.98
CA HIS A 99 -11.75 6.41 5.60
C HIS A 99 -11.81 6.87 4.13
N THR A 100 -12.95 6.62 3.48
CA THR A 100 -13.22 6.93 2.06
C THR A 100 -14.12 8.14 1.84
N ASP A 101 -14.71 8.69 2.90
CA ASP A 101 -15.72 9.75 2.84
C ASP A 101 -15.14 11.16 2.69
N GLY A 102 -13.88 11.27 2.26
CA GLY A 102 -13.26 12.57 2.02
C GLY A 102 -13.13 13.42 3.28
N ARG A 103 -13.06 12.81 4.48
CA ARG A 103 -12.62 13.44 5.74
C ARG A 103 -11.16 13.92 5.68
N ARG A 104 -10.74 14.52 4.57
CA ARG A 104 -9.66 15.50 4.53
C ARG A 104 -10.22 16.81 5.07
N ARG A 105 -10.07 17.00 6.39
CA ARG A 105 -10.04 18.28 7.15
C ARG A 105 -10.77 18.12 8.49
N ARG A 106 -10.03 17.81 9.55
CA ARG A 106 -9.88 18.69 10.73
C ARG A 106 -8.90 18.14 11.78
N SER A 107 -7.77 17.58 11.41
CA SER A 107 -6.59 17.71 12.26
C SER A 107 -6.00 19.06 11.88
N THR A 108 -6.19 20.05 12.74
CA THR A 108 -5.48 21.33 12.58
C THR A 108 -3.98 21.05 12.51
N ALA A 109 -3.19 21.95 11.95
CA ALA A 109 -1.72 21.84 12.05
C ALA A 109 -1.25 21.60 13.50
N ASN A 110 -2.06 21.96 14.51
CA ASN A 110 -1.83 21.61 15.91
C ASN A 110 -2.04 20.13 16.27
N ASP A 111 -2.97 19.41 15.67
CA ASP A 111 -3.23 17.99 16.04
C ASP A 111 -2.13 17.06 15.53
N PHE A 112 -1.50 17.37 14.39
CA PHE A 112 -0.29 16.69 13.91
C PHE A 112 0.89 16.80 14.89
N TYR A 113 0.96 17.90 15.65
CA TYR A 113 1.98 18.11 16.70
C TYR A 113 1.49 17.69 18.11
N THR A 114 0.19 17.40 18.29
CA THR A 114 -0.39 17.00 19.58
C THR A 114 -0.49 15.47 19.69
N GLU A 115 -0.69 14.75 18.58
CA GLU A 115 -0.59 13.28 18.45
C GLU A 115 0.73 12.86 17.80
N GLY A 116 1.82 13.59 18.07
CA GLY A 116 3.14 13.33 17.49
C GLY A 116 3.51 11.85 17.57
N GLY A 117 3.54 11.17 16.41
CA GLY A 117 4.09 9.83 16.27
C GLY A 117 3.12 8.70 15.90
N GLN A 118 2.10 8.92 15.07
CA GLN A 118 1.33 7.82 14.45
C GLN A 118 1.26 7.97 12.92
N ASP A 119 1.25 6.84 12.21
CA ASP A 119 1.11 6.80 10.75
C ASP A 119 -0.30 7.25 10.35
N TRP A 120 -0.42 8.17 9.40
CA TRP A 120 -1.71 8.65 8.90
C TRP A 120 -2.03 8.04 7.53
N SER A 121 -3.30 7.73 7.25
CA SER A 121 -3.73 7.27 5.92
C SER A 121 -5.14 7.77 5.56
N SER A 122 -5.37 8.05 4.28
CA SER A 122 -6.69 8.38 3.74
C SER A 122 -6.90 7.70 2.40
N ALA A 123 -8.15 7.37 2.07
CA ALA A 123 -8.45 6.73 0.80
C ALA A 123 -9.54 7.44 0.01
N ASN A 124 -9.50 7.30 -1.32
CA ASN A 124 -10.52 7.80 -2.24
C ASN A 124 -10.70 6.79 -3.38
N TRP A 125 -11.84 6.86 -4.06
CA TRP A 125 -12.11 6.06 -5.25
C TRP A 125 -11.87 6.88 -6.52
N GLU A 126 -11.05 6.38 -7.43
CA GLU A 126 -10.75 7.01 -8.70
C GLU A 126 -10.70 5.96 -9.80
N GLY A 127 -11.50 6.13 -10.87
CA GLY A 127 -11.42 5.25 -12.04
C GLY A 127 -11.69 3.75 -11.81
N GLY A 128 -12.34 3.37 -10.70
CA GLY A 128 -12.55 1.96 -10.32
C GLY A 128 -11.43 1.38 -9.45
N ALA A 129 -10.44 2.18 -9.07
CA ALA A 129 -9.38 1.83 -8.13
C ALA A 129 -9.59 2.54 -6.77
N LEU A 130 -9.12 1.90 -5.70
CA LEU A 130 -8.99 2.53 -4.39
C LEU A 130 -7.59 3.14 -4.32
N VAL A 131 -7.51 4.45 -4.15
CA VAL A 131 -6.26 5.19 -3.99
C VAL A 131 -6.10 5.54 -2.52
N VAL A 132 -5.02 5.06 -1.90
CA VAL A 132 -4.66 5.33 -0.50
C VAL A 132 -3.42 6.20 -0.48
N GLU A 133 -3.45 7.28 0.29
CA GLU A 133 -2.29 8.11 0.57
C GLU A 133 -1.95 8.01 2.06
N ALA A 134 -0.67 7.81 2.39
CA ALA A 134 -0.21 7.77 3.76
C ALA A 134 0.93 8.76 4.06
N ARG A 135 1.04 9.13 5.34
CA ARG A 135 2.14 9.90 5.92
C ARG A 135 2.72 9.11 7.11
N PRO A 136 3.80 8.36 6.87
CA PRO A 136 4.51 7.65 7.94
C PRO A 136 5.18 8.60 8.91
N ARG A 137 5.50 8.09 10.10
CA ARG A 137 6.13 8.85 11.20
C ARG A 137 7.49 9.44 10.86
N ASP A 138 8.19 8.86 9.89
CA ASP A 138 9.50 9.34 9.44
C ASP A 138 9.43 10.64 8.63
N GLY A 139 8.24 11.10 8.23
CA GLY A 139 8.03 12.31 7.45
C GLY A 139 7.88 12.10 5.94
N GLY A 140 8.04 10.86 5.47
CA GLY A 140 7.85 10.48 4.08
C GLY A 140 6.39 10.43 3.64
N PHE A 141 6.14 9.72 2.54
CA PHE A 141 4.79 9.43 2.07
C PHE A 141 4.67 8.16 1.26
N THR A 142 3.44 7.66 1.15
CA THR A 142 3.07 6.61 0.20
C THR A 142 1.86 7.03 -0.62
N VAL A 143 1.80 6.58 -1.86
CA VAL A 143 0.60 6.55 -2.69
C VAL A 143 0.42 5.12 -3.18
N GLU A 144 -0.72 4.51 -2.87
CA GLU A 144 -1.01 3.11 -3.13
C GLU A 144 -2.31 3.03 -3.95
N THR A 145 -2.25 2.46 -5.16
CA THR A 145 -3.39 2.29 -6.05
C THR A 145 -3.77 0.82 -6.13
N TYR A 146 -4.93 0.48 -5.60
CA TYR A 146 -5.46 -0.87 -5.52
C TYR A 146 -6.48 -1.12 -6.62
N THR A 147 -6.19 -2.09 -7.47
CA THR A 147 -7.05 -2.46 -8.61
C THR A 147 -7.37 -3.95 -8.58
N LEU A 148 -8.63 -4.30 -8.81
CA LEU A 148 -9.04 -5.69 -8.98
C LEU A 148 -8.85 -6.13 -10.44
N GLU A 149 -8.20 -7.28 -10.61
CA GLU A 149 -7.95 -7.96 -11.88
C GLU A 149 -8.54 -9.38 -11.83
N ALA A 150 -8.47 -10.10 -12.96
CA ALA A 150 -8.90 -11.50 -13.08
C ALA A 150 -10.30 -11.75 -12.47
N ASP A 151 -11.26 -10.90 -12.86
CA ASP A 151 -12.65 -10.93 -12.37
C ASP A 151 -12.77 -10.86 -10.83
N GLY A 152 -11.89 -10.08 -10.18
CA GLY A 152 -11.88 -9.88 -8.74
C GLY A 152 -11.13 -10.94 -7.93
N ASN A 153 -10.46 -11.89 -8.60
CA ASN A 153 -9.64 -12.91 -7.92
C ASN A 153 -8.18 -12.49 -7.74
N ARG A 154 -7.80 -11.33 -8.28
CA ARG A 154 -6.46 -10.77 -8.14
C ARG A 154 -6.54 -9.31 -7.72
N LEU A 155 -5.67 -8.93 -6.79
CA LEU A 155 -5.51 -7.56 -6.33
C LEU A 155 -4.12 -7.09 -6.72
N ARG A 156 -4.04 -6.11 -7.61
CA ARG A 156 -2.80 -5.42 -7.96
C ARG A 156 -2.69 -4.15 -7.14
N ILE A 157 -1.54 -3.93 -6.51
CA ILE A 157 -1.20 -2.74 -5.75
C ILE A 157 0.00 -2.09 -6.41
N GLU A 158 -0.20 -0.89 -6.94
CA GLU A 158 0.88 -0.07 -7.48
C GLU A 158 1.21 1.02 -6.46
N MET A 159 2.46 1.06 -6.04
CA MET A 159 2.90 1.91 -4.93
C MET A 159 4.02 2.83 -5.37
N LEU A 160 3.90 4.08 -4.96
CA LEU A 160 5.00 5.04 -4.92
C LEU A 160 5.29 5.32 -3.45
N ILE A 161 6.48 4.95 -3.01
CA ILE A 161 6.91 5.02 -1.62
C ILE A 161 8.13 5.94 -1.55
N GLN A 162 8.07 6.98 -0.73
CA GLN A 162 9.18 7.90 -0.56
C GLN A 162 9.42 8.14 0.94
N PRO A 163 10.30 7.35 1.58
CA PRO A 163 10.80 7.63 2.92
C PRO A 163 11.49 9.01 2.95
N ASP A 164 11.48 9.69 4.09
CA ASP A 164 12.08 11.04 4.20
C ASP A 164 13.59 11.02 3.92
N THR A 165 14.25 9.90 4.21
CA THR A 165 15.68 9.71 3.97
C THR A 165 16.03 9.45 2.50
N PHE A 166 15.03 9.17 1.65
CA PHE A 166 15.26 8.83 0.24
C PHE A 166 15.16 10.06 -0.65
N ARG A 167 16.09 10.17 -1.61
CA ARG A 167 16.09 11.25 -2.61
C ARG A 167 15.16 10.99 -3.77
N GLU A 168 14.99 9.72 -4.13
CA GLU A 168 14.12 9.26 -5.21
C GLU A 168 13.11 8.26 -4.64
N PRO A 169 11.88 8.21 -5.18
CA PRO A 169 10.86 7.29 -4.71
C PRO A 169 11.16 5.85 -5.16
N ILE A 170 10.71 4.91 -4.34
CA ILE A 170 10.61 3.50 -4.68
C ILE A 170 9.28 3.31 -5.42
N ASN A 171 9.34 2.77 -6.64
CA ASN A 171 8.15 2.30 -7.34
C ASN A 171 8.04 0.80 -7.08
N LEU A 172 6.88 0.33 -6.65
CA LEU A 172 6.73 -1.06 -6.26
C LEU A 172 5.35 -1.59 -6.68
N VAL A 173 5.35 -2.71 -7.38
CA VAL A 173 4.14 -3.46 -7.69
C VAL A 173 4.07 -4.71 -6.83
N ARG A 174 2.99 -4.86 -6.06
CA ARG A 174 2.65 -6.12 -5.40
C ARG A 174 1.35 -6.65 -5.93
N VAL A 175 1.31 -7.94 -6.23
CA VAL A 175 0.13 -8.63 -6.77
C VAL A 175 -0.25 -9.73 -5.80
N PHE A 176 -1.51 -9.75 -5.39
CA PHE A 176 -2.05 -10.76 -4.50
C PHE A 176 -3.14 -11.55 -5.20
N ASP A 177 -3.18 -12.86 -5.00
CA ASP A 177 -4.31 -13.68 -5.38
C ASP A 177 -5.25 -13.86 -4.17
N ARG A 178 -6.55 -13.96 -4.47
CA ARG A 178 -7.57 -14.13 -3.43
C ARG A 178 -7.36 -15.46 -2.71
N ASN A 179 -7.25 -15.41 -1.39
CA ASN A 179 -7.17 -16.60 -0.57
C ASN A 179 -8.57 -17.20 -0.36
N ASN A 180 -8.92 -18.13 -1.24
CA ASN A 180 -10.20 -18.86 -1.18
C ASN A 180 -10.18 -20.06 -0.22
N GLN A 181 -9.18 -20.17 0.67
CA GLN A 181 -9.22 -21.21 1.68
C GLN A 181 -10.33 -20.90 2.70
N ILE A 182 -11.40 -21.69 2.60
CA ILE A 182 -12.53 -21.72 3.54
C ILE A 182 -11.96 -22.18 4.90
N PRO A 183 -12.24 -21.47 6.01
CA PRO A 183 -11.89 -21.96 7.35
C PRO A 183 -12.64 -23.27 7.69
#